data_AF-A0A158AUU5-F1
#
_entry.id   AF-A0A158AUU5-F1
#
_cell.length_a   1.000
_cell.length_b   1.000
_cell.length_c   1.000
_cell.angle_alpha   90.00
_cell.angle_beta   90.00
_cell.angle_gamma   90.00
#
_symmetry.space_group_name_H-M   'P 1'
#
loop_
_entity.id
_entity.type
_entity.pdbx_description
1 polymer ?
#
loop_
_entity_poly.entity_id
_entity_poly.type
_entity_poly.pdbx_seq_one_letter_code
_entity_poly.pdbx_strand_id
1 'polypeptide(L)'
;MNRRQFLSIAGAFAAWAGSVGETFAFDRADASPSIRSLVLVDLDGGNDGLNTVIPIADPGYRALRPKLAISKDRALMLDERTALHPSLLPLMSAWRAGELAIVQGVGYDALNRSHYRSRQIWDTASHVDEYRTDGWLDRMSLAQTHGVTEVATFAAASDAVARGASRGVNVIHLTLHGFDTHENQGYRHASRLAQLADGLASLRAASMASGVWDRTLVMTRSEFGRTARENAAGGTEHGAAAAHFMMGGSVHGGLFGTPPRLDRLDAGGGLAVGIDFRRLYATVLGACWRIDSASVLGQRFEPLPVLRV
;
A
#
# COMPACT_ATOMS: atom_id res chain seq x y z
N MET A 1 -46.36 45.45 -39.27
CA MET A 1 -45.58 44.67 -38.28
C MET A 1 -46.47 43.55 -37.74
N ASN A 2 -46.04 42.29 -37.89
CA ASN A 2 -46.76 41.02 -37.62
C ASN A 2 -47.24 40.92 -36.16
N ARG A 3 -48.51 40.58 -35.82
CA ARG A 3 -49.24 39.30 -35.94
C ARG A 3 -48.49 38.07 -35.40
N ARG A 4 -48.53 37.89 -34.07
CA ARG A 4 -49.01 36.67 -33.34
C ARG A 4 -48.72 36.81 -31.83
N GLN A 5 -49.80 37.02 -31.07
CA GLN A 5 -49.89 36.82 -29.62
C GLN A 5 -50.10 35.34 -29.30
N PHE A 6 -49.64 34.85 -28.14
CA PHE A 6 -50.38 33.96 -27.21
C PHE A 6 -49.50 33.69 -25.95
N LEU A 7 -49.79 34.27 -24.78
CA LEU A 7 -50.60 33.74 -23.66
C LEU A 7 -50.08 32.39 -23.14
N SER A 8 -49.42 32.29 -21.97
CA SER A 8 -49.90 32.40 -20.57
C SER A 8 -50.49 31.11 -20.00
N ILE A 9 -50.15 30.87 -18.72
CA ILE A 9 -50.90 30.15 -17.66
C ILE A 9 -50.40 28.75 -17.28
N ALA A 10 -50.23 28.65 -15.96
CA ALA A 10 -49.88 27.52 -15.14
C ALA A 10 -50.99 26.46 -15.03
N GLY A 11 -50.58 25.24 -14.63
CA GLY A 11 -51.38 24.32 -13.85
C GLY A 11 -51.97 23.13 -14.61
N ALA A 12 -51.49 21.93 -14.28
CA ALA A 12 -52.33 20.78 -13.93
C ALA A 12 -51.46 19.59 -13.51
N PHE A 13 -51.57 19.21 -12.24
CA PHE A 13 -51.34 17.84 -11.79
C PHE A 13 -52.37 16.93 -12.46
N ALA A 14 -51.92 15.91 -13.20
CA ALA A 14 -52.75 14.79 -13.58
C ALA A 14 -51.88 13.52 -13.60
N ALA A 15 -52.24 12.60 -12.70
CA ALA A 15 -51.70 11.25 -12.66
C ALA A 15 -52.08 10.50 -13.94
N TRP A 16 -51.10 9.84 -14.55
CA TRP A 16 -51.32 8.79 -15.55
C TRP A 16 -50.38 7.63 -15.23
N ALA A 17 -50.96 6.53 -14.74
CA ALA A 17 -50.28 5.25 -14.64
C ALA A 17 -50.47 4.52 -15.98
N GLY A 18 -49.37 4.21 -16.66
CA GLY A 18 -49.38 3.50 -17.93
C GLY A 18 -47.97 3.32 -18.49
N SER A 19 -47.42 2.14 -18.26
CA SER A 19 -46.11 1.62 -18.65
C SER A 19 -45.73 1.78 -20.13
N VAL A 20 -44.67 2.54 -20.43
CA VAL A 20 -43.68 2.25 -21.50
C VAL A 20 -42.39 3.02 -21.17
N GLY A 21 -41.23 2.36 -21.31
CA GLY A 21 -40.02 3.05 -21.75
C GLY A 21 -38.95 3.34 -20.71
N GLU A 22 -37.89 2.55 -20.80
CA GLU A 22 -36.51 2.92 -20.46
C GLU A 22 -36.19 2.95 -18.96
N THR A 23 -36.02 1.75 -18.40
CA THR A 23 -34.86 1.53 -17.53
C THR A 23 -33.63 2.09 -18.25
N PHE A 24 -33.12 3.23 -17.77
CA PHE A 24 -31.73 3.58 -17.95
C PHE A 24 -30.91 2.51 -17.24
N ALA A 25 -30.73 1.37 -17.91
CA ALA A 25 -29.56 0.55 -17.69
C ALA A 25 -28.39 1.47 -18.02
N PHE A 26 -27.77 2.03 -16.99
CA PHE A 26 -26.37 2.38 -17.09
C PHE A 26 -25.69 1.07 -17.45
N ASP A 27 -25.43 0.90 -18.74
CA ASP A 27 -24.43 0.00 -19.22
C ASP A 27 -23.15 0.45 -18.51
N ARG A 28 -22.84 -0.20 -17.38
CA ARG A 28 -21.51 -0.11 -16.79
C ARG A 28 -20.66 -0.74 -17.86
N ALA A 29 -20.14 0.10 -18.76
CA ALA A 29 -19.08 -0.28 -19.67
C ALA A 29 -18.14 -1.16 -18.87
N ASP A 30 -18.00 -2.40 -19.32
CA ASP A 30 -17.31 -3.46 -18.62
C ASP A 30 -15.81 -3.13 -18.66
N ALA A 31 -15.42 -2.11 -17.91
CA ALA A 31 -14.05 -1.73 -17.66
C ALA A 31 -13.51 -2.84 -16.76
N SER A 32 -12.97 -3.86 -17.41
CA SER A 32 -12.16 -4.86 -16.77
C SER A 32 -11.12 -4.15 -15.88
N PRO A 33 -10.73 -4.72 -14.71
CA PRO A 33 -9.85 -4.05 -13.76
C PRO A 33 -8.67 -3.35 -14.45
N SER A 34 -8.44 -2.08 -14.11
CA SER A 34 -7.32 -1.31 -14.67
C SER A 34 -6.00 -2.03 -14.34
N ILE A 35 -5.91 -2.63 -13.16
CA ILE A 35 -4.79 -3.43 -12.70
C ILE A 35 -4.93 -4.90 -13.09
N ARG A 36 -3.87 -5.46 -13.69
CA ARG A 36 -3.73 -6.87 -14.11
C ARG A 36 -2.57 -7.58 -13.46
N SER A 37 -1.69 -6.87 -12.76
CA SER A 37 -0.60 -7.49 -12.04
C SER A 37 -0.47 -6.84 -10.68
N LEU A 38 -0.57 -7.66 -9.63
CA LEU A 38 -0.22 -7.28 -8.27
C LEU A 38 1.14 -7.88 -7.95
N VAL A 39 2.12 -7.06 -7.61
CA VAL A 39 3.38 -7.50 -7.02
C VAL A 39 3.34 -7.22 -5.53
N LEU A 40 3.22 -8.27 -4.72
CA LEU A 40 3.25 -8.22 -3.27
C LEU A 40 4.68 -8.46 -2.79
N VAL A 41 5.24 -7.48 -2.06
CA VAL A 41 6.61 -7.53 -1.55
C VAL A 41 6.61 -7.57 -0.03
N ASP A 42 7.01 -8.69 0.54
CA ASP A 42 7.09 -8.89 1.99
C ASP A 42 8.45 -8.44 2.50
N LEU A 43 8.46 -7.44 3.37
CA LEU A 43 9.64 -6.93 4.06
C LEU A 43 9.79 -7.70 5.37
N ASP A 44 10.28 -8.93 5.26
CA ASP A 44 10.33 -9.90 6.36
C ASP A 44 11.37 -9.51 7.40
N GLY A 45 10.88 -9.39 8.63
CA GLY A 45 11.63 -9.03 9.82
C GLY A 45 11.16 -7.73 10.46
N GLY A 46 10.17 -7.00 9.96
CA GLY A 46 9.72 -5.74 10.57
C GLY A 46 10.51 -4.51 10.13
N ASN A 47 10.01 -3.83 9.10
CA ASN A 47 10.66 -2.67 8.50
C ASN A 47 10.60 -1.45 9.43
N ASP A 48 11.75 -0.78 9.65
CA ASP A 48 11.77 0.46 10.42
C ASP A 48 11.14 1.61 9.63
N GLY A 49 9.92 1.99 10.04
CA GLY A 49 9.20 3.12 9.47
C GLY A 49 9.95 4.46 9.59
N LEU A 50 10.63 4.73 10.71
CA LEU A 50 11.28 6.02 10.97
C LEU A 50 12.64 6.17 10.29
N ASN A 51 13.28 5.06 9.90
CA ASN A 51 14.44 5.07 9.03
C ASN A 51 14.10 4.69 7.58
N THR A 52 12.81 4.49 7.23
CA THR A 52 12.35 4.37 5.83
C THR A 52 11.76 5.71 5.36
N VAL A 53 10.79 6.24 6.12
CA VAL A 53 10.10 7.52 5.91
C VAL A 53 10.35 8.38 7.14
N ILE A 54 11.30 9.29 7.01
CA ILE A 54 11.91 10.06 8.09
C ILE A 54 11.07 11.31 8.39
N PRO A 55 10.57 11.49 9.62
CA PRO A 55 9.97 12.76 10.05
C PRO A 55 11.07 13.80 10.35
N ILE A 56 11.75 14.26 9.30
CA ILE A 56 13.02 15.00 9.40
C ILE A 56 12.90 16.34 10.13
N ALA A 57 11.70 16.93 10.16
CA ALA A 57 11.41 18.17 10.90
C ALA A 57 11.04 17.93 12.37
N ASP A 58 10.78 16.69 12.80
CA ASP A 58 10.45 16.39 14.19
C ASP A 58 11.76 16.32 15.02
N PRO A 59 11.96 17.20 16.02
CA PRO A 59 13.17 17.17 16.86
C PRO A 59 13.29 15.88 17.67
N GLY A 60 12.18 15.21 17.96
CA GLY A 60 12.14 13.91 18.63
C GLY A 60 12.86 12.82 17.85
N TYR A 61 12.95 12.91 16.51
CA TYR A 61 13.61 11.91 15.69
C TYR A 61 15.08 11.73 16.07
N ARG A 62 15.84 12.84 16.17
CA ARG A 62 17.26 12.79 16.57
C ARG A 62 17.43 12.40 18.03
N ALA A 63 16.54 12.86 18.91
CA ALA A 63 16.58 12.53 20.33
C ALA A 63 16.32 11.04 20.61
N LEU A 64 15.46 10.41 19.81
CA LEU A 64 15.14 8.99 19.90
C LEU A 64 16.13 8.10 19.15
N ARG A 65 16.84 8.65 18.15
CA ARG A 65 17.80 7.94 17.29
C ARG A 65 19.23 8.55 17.31
N PRO A 66 19.92 8.61 18.46
CA PRO A 66 21.26 9.18 18.54
C PRO A 66 22.27 8.65 17.51
N LYS A 67 22.23 7.36 17.16
CA LYS A 67 23.12 6.70 16.20
C LYS A 67 22.46 6.48 14.84
N LEU A 68 21.15 6.21 14.81
CA LEU A 68 20.42 5.85 13.61
C LEU A 68 19.83 7.04 12.85
N ALA A 69 19.78 8.23 13.44
CA ALA A 69 19.20 9.40 12.79
C ALA A 69 19.95 9.79 11.51
N ILE A 70 19.18 10.07 10.46
CA ILE A 70 19.70 10.54 9.18
C ILE A 70 19.61 12.06 9.15
N SER A 71 20.71 12.68 8.73
CA SER A 71 20.83 14.12 8.67
C SER A 71 20.11 14.68 7.44
N LYS A 72 19.64 15.93 7.52
CA LYS A 72 18.80 16.54 6.47
C LYS A 72 19.52 16.65 5.13
N ASP A 73 20.83 16.84 5.15
CA ASP A 73 21.72 16.90 3.99
C ASP A 73 21.90 15.55 3.27
N ARG A 74 21.67 14.43 3.97
CA ARG A 74 21.74 13.08 3.39
C ARG A 74 20.36 12.51 3.03
N ALA A 75 19.30 13.00 3.67
CA ALA A 75 17.95 12.51 3.45
C ALA A 75 17.38 12.98 2.10
N LEU A 76 16.52 12.16 1.50
CA LEU A 76 15.84 12.49 0.25
C LEU A 76 14.54 13.22 0.56
N MET A 77 14.55 14.55 0.54
CA MET A 77 13.38 15.35 0.91
C MET A 77 12.18 15.06 -0.01
N LEU A 78 11.03 14.74 0.59
CA LEU A 78 9.74 14.61 -0.11
C LEU A 78 8.94 15.91 -0.03
N ASP A 79 8.97 16.53 1.15
CA ASP A 79 8.43 17.87 1.43
C ASP A 79 9.30 18.56 2.53
N GLU A 80 8.81 19.62 3.16
CA GLU A 80 9.56 20.34 4.20
C GLU A 80 9.75 19.54 5.52
N ARG A 81 8.91 18.52 5.75
CA ARG A 81 8.78 17.80 7.03
C ARG A 81 9.16 16.32 6.95
N THR A 82 9.13 15.75 5.75
CA THR A 82 9.23 14.32 5.49
C THR A 82 10.31 14.05 4.44
N ALA A 83 11.12 13.02 4.68
CA ALA A 83 12.15 12.59 3.75
C ALA A 83 12.23 11.06 3.67
N LEU A 84 12.85 10.52 2.63
CA LEU A 84 13.20 9.10 2.54
C LEU A 84 14.65 8.85 2.94
N HIS A 85 14.92 7.62 3.36
CA HIS A 85 16.28 7.10 3.52
C HIS A 85 17.09 7.27 2.21
N PRO A 86 18.38 7.65 2.25
CA PRO A 86 19.24 7.82 1.07
C PRO A 86 19.30 6.58 0.16
N SER A 87 19.32 5.37 0.73
CA SER A 87 19.25 4.12 -0.04
C SER A 87 18.02 3.99 -0.94
N LEU A 88 16.96 4.78 -0.72
CA LEU A 88 15.75 4.77 -1.54
C LEU A 88 15.84 5.70 -2.76
N LEU A 89 17.02 6.26 -3.07
CA LEU A 89 17.26 7.16 -4.20
C LEU A 89 16.66 6.65 -5.53
N PRO A 90 16.77 5.36 -5.90
CA PRO A 90 16.17 4.85 -7.13
C PRO A 90 14.66 5.11 -7.25
N LEU A 91 13.94 5.17 -6.12
CA LEU A 91 12.49 5.40 -6.09
C LEU A 91 12.09 6.87 -6.33
N MET A 92 13.04 7.81 -6.28
CA MET A 92 12.74 9.23 -6.49
C MET A 92 12.23 9.52 -7.91
N SER A 93 12.56 8.67 -8.89
CA SER A 93 11.98 8.76 -10.23
C SER A 93 10.47 8.50 -10.23
N ALA A 94 10.02 7.44 -9.56
CA ALA A 94 8.61 7.10 -9.41
C ALA A 94 7.85 8.12 -8.55
N TRP A 95 8.48 8.62 -7.48
CA TRP A 95 7.94 9.71 -6.65
C TRP A 95 7.65 10.95 -7.48
N ARG A 96 8.63 11.44 -8.26
CA ARG A 96 8.48 12.63 -9.10
C ARG A 96 7.48 12.45 -10.24
N ALA A 97 7.31 11.22 -10.73
CA ALA A 97 6.29 10.87 -11.71
C ALA A 97 4.86 10.81 -11.11
N GLY A 98 4.72 10.93 -9.78
CA GLY A 98 3.43 10.79 -9.09
C GLY A 98 2.91 9.35 -9.11
N GLU A 99 3.80 8.36 -9.23
CA GLU A 99 3.48 6.93 -9.35
C GLU A 99 3.85 6.13 -8.09
N LEU A 100 4.34 6.80 -7.05
CA LEU A 100 4.66 6.22 -5.74
C LEU A 100 3.81 6.88 -4.65
N ALA A 101 2.95 6.10 -4.03
CA ALA A 101 2.24 6.44 -2.82
C ALA A 101 2.93 5.80 -1.61
N ILE A 102 3.08 6.58 -0.55
CA ILE A 102 3.64 6.14 0.72
C ILE A 102 2.54 6.24 1.78
N VAL A 103 2.14 5.10 2.34
CA VAL A 103 1.09 5.02 3.36
C VAL A 103 1.76 4.87 4.72
N GLN A 104 1.57 5.86 5.60
CA GLN A 104 2.20 5.94 6.91
C GLN A 104 1.26 5.49 8.03
N GLY A 105 1.87 4.96 9.10
CA GLY A 105 1.15 4.56 10.32
C GLY A 105 0.35 3.28 10.14
N VAL A 106 0.75 2.41 9.22
CA VAL A 106 0.03 1.17 8.91
C VAL A 106 0.42 0.07 9.88
N GLY A 107 -0.57 -0.61 10.44
CA GLY A 107 -0.36 -1.70 11.38
C GLY A 107 -1.67 -2.32 11.85
N TYR A 108 -1.64 -2.95 13.03
CA TYR A 108 -2.82 -3.46 13.73
C TYR A 108 -2.62 -3.32 15.25
N ASP A 109 -3.72 -3.15 15.99
CA ASP A 109 -3.68 -2.98 17.44
C ASP A 109 -3.31 -4.28 18.18
N ALA A 110 -2.84 -4.15 19.42
CA ALA A 110 -2.41 -5.27 20.26
C ALA A 110 -1.33 -6.14 19.58
N LEU A 111 -0.24 -5.49 19.16
CA LEU A 111 0.91 -6.08 18.49
C LEU A 111 1.32 -7.45 19.05
N ASN A 112 1.40 -8.46 18.19
CA ASN A 112 1.89 -9.78 18.55
C ASN A 112 3.39 -9.91 18.23
N ARG A 113 4.27 -9.94 19.23
CA ARG A 113 5.74 -9.94 19.01
C ARG A 113 6.34 -11.21 18.36
N SER A 114 5.53 -12.22 18.04
CA SER A 114 6.00 -13.40 17.30
C SER A 114 6.00 -13.14 15.81
N HIS A 115 7.17 -13.23 15.15
CA HIS A 115 7.27 -13.16 13.68
C HIS A 115 6.37 -14.19 12.99
N TYR A 116 6.25 -15.39 13.56
CA TYR A 116 5.37 -16.42 12.99
C TYR A 116 3.92 -15.96 13.02
N ARG A 117 3.44 -15.51 14.19
CA ARG A 117 2.04 -15.14 14.35
C ARG A 117 1.69 -13.86 13.59
N SER A 118 2.58 -12.88 13.59
CA SER A 118 2.34 -11.62 12.87
C SER A 118 2.31 -11.80 11.36
N ARG A 119 3.19 -12.65 10.81
CA ARG A 119 3.08 -13.03 9.40
C ARG A 119 1.75 -13.69 9.09
N GLN A 120 1.27 -14.60 9.96
CA GLN A 120 -0.06 -15.19 9.79
C GLN A 120 -1.19 -14.14 9.84
N ILE A 121 -1.14 -13.16 10.74
CA ILE A 121 -2.15 -12.09 10.82
C ILE A 121 -2.18 -11.31 9.50
N TRP A 122 -1.02 -10.91 8.99
CA TRP A 122 -0.93 -10.21 7.71
C TRP A 122 -1.35 -11.10 6.53
N ASP A 123 -0.96 -12.36 6.52
CA ASP A 123 -1.28 -13.30 5.42
C ASP A 123 -2.76 -13.68 5.36
N THR A 124 -3.37 -13.86 6.52
CA THR A 124 -4.78 -14.25 6.64
C THR A 124 -5.72 -13.05 6.75
N ALA A 125 -5.17 -11.83 6.90
CA ALA A 125 -5.91 -10.61 7.21
C ALA A 125 -6.81 -10.73 8.45
N SER A 126 -6.42 -11.55 9.43
CA SER A 126 -7.27 -11.84 10.59
C SER A 126 -7.14 -10.80 11.70
N HIS A 127 -7.99 -10.91 12.73
CA HIS A 127 -7.71 -10.27 14.02
C HIS A 127 -6.61 -11.02 14.79
N VAL A 128 -5.98 -10.34 15.75
CA VAL A 128 -4.83 -10.86 16.51
C VAL A 128 -5.15 -12.18 17.25
N ASP A 129 -6.39 -12.32 17.69
CA ASP A 129 -6.98 -13.46 18.40
C ASP A 129 -7.64 -14.49 17.48
N GLU A 130 -7.73 -14.22 16.16
CA GLU A 130 -8.33 -15.12 15.18
C GLU A 130 -7.27 -15.92 14.42
N TYR A 131 -7.30 -17.25 14.53
CA TYR A 131 -6.39 -18.16 13.84
C TYR A 131 -7.07 -18.77 12.62
N ARG A 132 -6.46 -18.55 11.46
CA ARG A 132 -6.96 -19.04 10.17
C ARG A 132 -5.89 -19.88 9.49
N THR A 133 -6.32 -20.83 8.66
CA THR A 133 -5.44 -21.66 7.83
C THR A 133 -5.40 -21.20 6.37
N ASP A 134 -6.28 -20.27 5.99
CA ASP A 134 -6.44 -19.72 4.64
C ASP A 134 -6.05 -18.24 4.60
N GLY A 135 -5.22 -17.88 3.62
CA GLY A 135 -4.80 -16.52 3.34
C GLY A 135 -5.93 -15.66 2.74
N TRP A 136 -5.79 -14.34 2.78
CA TRP A 136 -6.75 -13.45 2.09
C TRP A 136 -6.71 -13.65 0.57
N LEU A 137 -5.55 -13.99 0.01
CA LEU A 137 -5.38 -14.35 -1.40
C LEU A 137 -6.07 -15.69 -1.73
N ASP A 138 -6.02 -16.68 -0.83
CA ASP A 138 -6.72 -17.96 -1.01
C ASP A 138 -8.24 -17.73 -1.09
N ARG A 139 -8.78 -16.93 -0.17
CA ARG A 139 -10.22 -16.59 -0.19
C ARG A 139 -10.62 -15.78 -1.41
N MET A 140 -9.75 -14.89 -1.89
CA MET A 140 -9.97 -14.19 -3.15
C MET A 140 -9.99 -15.17 -4.34
N SER A 141 -9.09 -16.16 -4.37
CA SER A 141 -9.01 -17.15 -5.45
C SER A 141 -10.26 -18.04 -5.55
N LEU A 142 -10.94 -18.30 -4.43
CA LEU A 142 -12.25 -18.97 -4.42
C LEU A 142 -13.33 -18.11 -5.09
N ALA A 143 -13.18 -16.79 -5.06
CA ALA A 143 -14.07 -15.85 -5.75
C ALA A 143 -13.72 -15.66 -7.23
N GLN A 144 -12.46 -15.87 -7.63
CA GLN A 144 -12.00 -15.75 -9.03
C GLN A 144 -10.80 -16.68 -9.31
N THR A 145 -10.85 -17.49 -10.38
CA THR A 145 -9.75 -18.39 -10.78
C THR A 145 -8.51 -17.61 -11.24
N HIS A 146 -7.63 -17.22 -10.31
CA HIS A 146 -6.33 -16.60 -10.58
C HIS A 146 -5.24 -17.27 -9.72
N GLY A 147 -4.07 -17.50 -10.30
CA GLY A 147 -2.93 -18.12 -9.60
C GLY A 147 -2.04 -17.09 -8.90
N VAL A 148 -1.44 -17.49 -7.77
CA VAL A 148 -0.34 -16.77 -7.11
C VAL A 148 0.99 -17.37 -7.58
N THR A 149 1.88 -16.53 -8.08
CA THR A 149 3.23 -16.91 -8.51
C THR A 149 4.24 -16.45 -7.46
N GLU A 150 4.83 -17.40 -6.75
CA GLU A 150 5.96 -17.14 -5.84
C GLU A 150 7.26 -16.96 -6.64
N VAL A 151 8.01 -15.90 -6.35
CA VAL A 151 9.30 -15.63 -6.98
C VAL A 151 10.35 -15.24 -5.95
N ALA A 152 11.61 -15.58 -6.21
CA ALA A 152 12.71 -15.31 -5.28
C ALA A 152 13.45 -13.98 -5.55
N THR A 153 13.23 -13.34 -6.71
CA THR A 153 13.97 -12.13 -7.11
C THR A 153 13.08 -11.12 -7.83
N PHE A 154 13.48 -9.85 -7.79
CA PHE A 154 12.82 -8.78 -8.58
C PHE A 154 12.94 -8.99 -10.09
N ALA A 155 14.01 -9.64 -10.56
CA ALA A 155 14.14 -10.01 -11.97
C ALA A 155 13.06 -11.02 -12.37
N ALA A 156 12.89 -12.09 -11.59
CA ALA A 156 11.82 -13.06 -11.82
C ALA A 156 10.43 -12.43 -11.68
N ALA A 157 10.25 -11.48 -10.75
CA ALA A 157 9.01 -10.71 -10.64
C ALA A 157 8.72 -9.90 -11.92
N SER A 158 9.74 -9.24 -12.47
CA SER A 158 9.63 -8.45 -13.71
C SER A 158 9.22 -9.33 -14.89
N ASP A 159 9.84 -10.50 -15.03
CA ASP A 159 9.48 -11.44 -16.09
C ASP A 159 8.06 -12.00 -15.91
N ALA A 160 7.64 -12.26 -14.66
CA ALA A 160 6.30 -12.74 -14.35
C ALA A 160 5.23 -11.69 -14.66
N VAL A 161 5.48 -10.41 -14.37
CA VAL A 161 4.61 -9.29 -14.74
C VAL A 161 4.48 -9.19 -16.27
N ALA A 162 5.60 -9.22 -16.99
CA ALA A 162 5.59 -9.15 -18.45
C ALA A 162 4.80 -10.30 -19.11
N ARG A 163 4.89 -11.52 -18.57
CA ARG A 163 4.13 -12.68 -19.07
C ARG A 163 2.65 -12.68 -18.65
N GLY A 164 2.36 -12.22 -17.43
CA GLY A 164 1.06 -12.35 -16.78
C GLY A 164 -0.02 -11.39 -17.27
N ALA A 165 0.37 -10.26 -17.88
CA ALA A 165 -0.55 -9.18 -18.24
C ALA A 165 -1.68 -9.56 -19.24
N SER A 166 -1.58 -10.73 -19.89
CA SER A 166 -2.53 -11.21 -20.90
C SER A 166 -3.60 -12.20 -20.39
N ARG A 167 -3.52 -12.68 -19.12
CA ARG A 167 -4.29 -13.85 -18.65
C ARG A 167 -5.28 -13.60 -17.51
N GLY A 168 -5.62 -12.33 -17.24
CA GLY A 168 -6.41 -11.95 -16.07
C GLY A 168 -5.53 -11.22 -15.05
N VAL A 169 -5.88 -11.27 -13.77
CA VAL A 169 -5.09 -10.63 -12.72
C VAL A 169 -4.06 -11.63 -12.22
N ASN A 170 -2.78 -11.34 -12.40
CA ASN A 170 -1.68 -12.14 -11.89
C ASN A 170 -1.20 -11.60 -10.54
N VAL A 171 -1.03 -12.48 -9.54
CA VAL A 171 -0.37 -12.12 -8.28
C VAL A 171 1.04 -12.67 -8.30
N ILE A 172 2.01 -11.79 -8.11
CA ILE A 172 3.42 -12.13 -7.94
C ILE A 172 3.76 -11.84 -6.49
N HIS A 173 4.21 -12.85 -5.75
CA HIS A 173 4.62 -12.70 -4.37
C HIS A 173 6.13 -12.89 -4.24
N LEU A 174 6.77 -11.96 -3.54
CA LEU A 174 8.21 -11.89 -3.33
C LEU A 174 8.47 -11.56 -1.87
N THR A 175 9.39 -12.29 -1.22
CA THR A 175 9.86 -11.95 0.12
C THR A 175 11.28 -11.39 0.07
N LEU A 176 11.48 -10.23 0.69
CA LEU A 176 12.79 -9.64 0.96
C LEU A 176 13.10 -9.76 2.46
N HIS A 177 13.97 -10.72 2.79
CA HIS A 177 14.38 -10.97 4.16
C HIS A 177 15.42 -9.97 4.67
N GLY A 178 15.53 -9.88 6.00
CA GLY A 178 16.64 -9.21 6.68
C GLY A 178 16.29 -7.86 7.30
N PHE A 179 15.00 -7.55 7.42
CA PHE A 179 14.52 -6.40 8.18
C PHE A 179 14.53 -6.65 9.69
N ASP A 180 14.92 -7.85 10.14
CA ASP A 180 15.04 -8.16 11.56
C ASP A 180 16.30 -7.55 12.22
N THR A 181 16.27 -6.24 12.45
CA THR A 181 17.46 -5.45 12.83
C THR A 181 17.44 -5.00 14.29
N HIS A 182 17.68 -5.93 15.20
CA HIS A 182 17.90 -5.63 16.63
C HIS A 182 19.29 -5.08 16.94
N GLU A 183 20.21 -5.12 15.99
CA GLU A 183 21.59 -4.62 16.13
C GLU A 183 22.12 -4.15 14.77
N ASN A 184 23.15 -3.29 14.79
CA ASN A 184 23.83 -2.77 13.60
C ASN A 184 22.86 -2.34 12.47
N GLN A 185 21.75 -1.72 12.86
CA GLN A 185 20.63 -1.46 11.96
C GLN A 185 21.02 -0.46 10.88
N GLY A 186 21.81 0.55 11.21
CA GLY A 186 22.22 1.58 10.25
C GLY A 186 22.85 1.00 8.98
N TYR A 187 23.63 -0.08 9.09
CA TYR A 187 24.17 -0.79 7.93
C TYR A 187 23.18 -1.80 7.35
N ARG A 188 22.61 -2.68 8.19
CA ARG A 188 21.76 -3.79 7.74
C ARG A 188 20.50 -3.30 7.03
N HIS A 189 19.79 -2.35 7.63
CA HIS A 189 18.56 -1.77 7.08
C HIS A 189 18.84 -0.97 5.81
N ALA A 190 19.89 -0.14 5.79
CA ALA A 190 20.28 0.61 4.61
C ALA A 190 20.57 -0.29 3.39
N SER A 191 21.20 -1.45 3.61
CA SER A 191 21.45 -2.45 2.56
C SER A 191 20.14 -3.06 2.02
N ARG A 192 19.17 -3.38 2.90
CA ARG A 192 17.87 -3.93 2.47
C ARG A 192 17.00 -2.89 1.76
N LEU A 193 17.04 -1.64 2.21
CA LEU A 193 16.36 -0.55 1.51
C LEU A 193 16.96 -0.29 0.13
N ALA A 194 18.28 -0.41 -0.04
CA ALA A 194 18.92 -0.31 -1.35
C ALA A 194 18.45 -1.44 -2.28
N GLN A 195 18.47 -2.68 -1.80
CA GLN A 195 17.97 -3.84 -2.57
C GLN A 195 16.50 -3.70 -2.95
N LEU A 196 15.66 -3.22 -2.03
CA LEU A 196 14.25 -2.91 -2.30
C LEU A 196 14.13 -1.84 -3.38
N ALA A 197 14.84 -0.73 -3.24
CA ALA A 197 14.76 0.40 -4.16
C ALA A 197 15.21 0.04 -5.57
N ASP A 198 16.36 -0.62 -5.71
CA ASP A 198 16.90 -1.08 -6.98
C ASP A 198 15.97 -2.09 -7.66
N GLY A 199 15.42 -3.02 -6.87
CA GLY A 199 14.47 -4.03 -7.34
C GLY A 199 13.18 -3.42 -7.86
N LEU A 200 12.58 -2.51 -7.10
CA LEU A 200 11.37 -1.79 -7.46
C LEU A 200 11.57 -0.88 -8.68
N ALA A 201 12.69 -0.16 -8.74
CA ALA A 201 13.02 0.69 -9.89
C ALA A 201 13.23 -0.14 -11.17
N SER A 202 13.90 -1.29 -11.05
CA SER A 202 14.10 -2.22 -12.18
C SER A 202 12.78 -2.82 -12.65
N LEU A 203 11.92 -3.25 -11.72
CA LEU A 203 10.57 -3.75 -12.01
C LEU A 203 9.73 -2.71 -12.74
N ARG A 204 9.75 -1.45 -12.28
CA ARG A 204 9.09 -0.32 -12.94
C ARG A 204 9.60 -0.15 -14.36
N ALA A 205 10.91 -0.08 -14.55
CA ALA A 205 11.53 0.09 -15.87
C ALA A 205 11.16 -1.05 -16.84
N ALA A 206 11.26 -2.30 -16.40
CA ALA A 206 10.90 -3.47 -17.20
C ALA A 206 9.40 -3.51 -17.56
N SER A 207 8.53 -3.13 -16.62
CA SER A 207 7.09 -3.07 -16.84
C SER A 207 6.70 -1.95 -17.82
N MET A 208 7.39 -0.81 -17.78
CA MET A 208 7.22 0.28 -18.76
C MET A 208 7.70 -0.16 -20.14
N ALA A 209 8.88 -0.79 -20.23
CA ALA A 209 9.41 -1.30 -21.50
C ALA A 209 8.49 -2.36 -22.13
N SER A 210 7.77 -3.12 -21.31
CA SER A 210 6.80 -4.13 -21.75
C SER A 210 5.39 -3.57 -21.97
N GLY A 211 5.16 -2.27 -21.74
CA GLY A 211 3.86 -1.62 -21.93
C GLY A 211 2.77 -2.04 -20.93
N VAL A 212 3.14 -2.58 -19.76
CA VAL A 212 2.20 -3.13 -18.77
C VAL A 212 2.15 -2.33 -17.46
N TRP A 213 2.97 -1.29 -17.33
CA TRP A 213 3.09 -0.48 -16.10
C TRP A 213 1.78 0.16 -15.64
N ASP A 214 0.95 0.66 -16.55
CA ASP A 214 -0.35 1.26 -16.23
C ASP A 214 -1.32 0.27 -15.57
N ARG A 215 -1.05 -1.03 -15.75
CA ARG A 215 -1.84 -2.15 -15.22
C ARG A 215 -1.11 -2.92 -14.13
N THR A 216 0.01 -2.41 -13.63
CA THR A 216 0.78 -3.04 -12.55
C THR A 216 0.64 -2.23 -11.27
N LEU A 217 0.35 -2.92 -10.18
CA LEU A 217 0.38 -2.38 -8.83
C LEU A 217 1.39 -3.16 -8.02
N VAL A 218 2.33 -2.45 -7.41
CA VAL A 218 3.26 -3.00 -6.43
C VAL A 218 2.82 -2.55 -5.05
N MET A 219 2.82 -3.46 -4.08
CA MET A 219 2.50 -3.18 -2.68
C MET A 219 3.53 -3.85 -1.77
N THR A 220 4.14 -3.08 -0.88
CA THR A 220 4.97 -3.66 0.19
C THR A 220 4.12 -3.93 1.43
N ARG A 221 4.43 -4.99 2.18
CA ARG A 221 3.95 -5.18 3.56
C ARG A 221 5.08 -5.60 4.48
N SER A 222 4.88 -5.46 5.79
CA SER A 222 5.84 -5.92 6.81
C SER A 222 5.05 -6.34 8.03
N GLU A 223 5.43 -7.45 8.65
CA GLU A 223 4.69 -8.02 9.76
C GLU A 223 4.75 -7.16 11.03
N PHE A 224 5.76 -6.27 11.11
CA PHE A 224 5.98 -5.32 12.19
C PHE A 224 6.40 -3.93 11.70
N GLY A 225 6.18 -2.95 12.56
CA GLY A 225 7.01 -1.75 12.62
C GLY A 225 8.18 -1.91 13.57
N ARG A 226 8.82 -0.78 13.89
CA ARG A 226 9.93 -0.72 14.85
C ARG A 226 9.70 0.34 15.92
N THR A 227 10.28 0.15 17.09
CA THR A 227 10.22 1.13 18.18
C THR A 227 10.80 2.47 17.76
N ALA A 228 10.25 3.56 18.28
CA ALA A 228 10.72 4.88 17.92
C ALA A 228 12.09 5.20 18.50
N ARG A 229 12.46 4.62 19.65
CA ARG A 229 13.78 4.73 20.25
C ARG A 229 14.70 3.60 19.78
N GLU A 230 15.95 3.93 19.47
CA GLU A 230 16.99 2.93 19.22
C GLU A 230 17.44 2.25 20.53
N ASN A 231 17.84 0.99 20.44
CA ASN A 231 18.38 0.23 21.57
C ASN A 231 19.90 0.45 21.72
N ALA A 232 20.47 -0.08 22.80
CA ALA A 232 21.90 0.07 23.09
C ALA A 232 22.82 -0.56 22.02
N ALA A 233 22.35 -1.62 21.36
CA ALA A 233 23.06 -2.36 20.31
C ALA A 233 23.03 -1.66 18.92
N GLY A 234 22.43 -0.47 18.83
CA GLY A 234 22.30 0.26 17.58
C GLY A 234 21.31 -0.38 16.61
N GLY A 235 20.27 -1.02 17.14
CA GLY A 235 19.08 -1.46 16.40
C GLY A 235 17.78 -0.98 17.06
N THR A 236 16.67 -1.65 16.75
CA THR A 236 15.34 -1.32 17.29
C THR A 236 14.55 -2.57 17.63
N GLU A 237 13.59 -2.43 18.54
CA GLU A 237 12.69 -3.52 18.91
C GLU A 237 11.41 -3.49 18.06
N HIS A 238 10.55 -4.50 18.21
CA HIS A 238 9.29 -4.59 17.48
C HIS A 238 8.33 -3.44 17.83
N GLY A 239 7.70 -2.86 16.82
CA GLY A 239 6.69 -1.81 16.94
C GLY A 239 5.41 -2.14 16.15
N ALA A 240 4.33 -1.43 16.45
CA ALA A 240 3.01 -1.75 15.90
C ALA A 240 2.76 -1.21 14.49
N ALA A 241 3.43 -0.11 14.10
CA ALA A 241 3.16 0.58 12.85
C ALA A 241 4.41 0.89 12.03
N ALA A 242 4.27 0.78 10.71
CA ALA A 242 5.30 1.06 9.72
C ALA A 242 4.77 1.97 8.60
N ALA A 243 5.62 2.25 7.61
CA ALA A 243 5.22 2.84 6.34
C ALA A 243 5.35 1.80 5.22
N HIS A 244 4.42 1.85 4.27
CA HIS A 244 4.39 0.95 3.11
C HIS A 244 4.28 1.72 1.81
N PHE A 245 4.84 1.14 0.75
CA PHE A 245 4.80 1.69 -0.60
C PHE A 245 3.71 1.02 -1.42
N MET A 246 2.97 1.84 -2.16
CA MET A 246 2.14 1.42 -3.27
C MET A 246 2.64 2.13 -4.53
N MET A 247 3.02 1.39 -5.56
CA MET A 247 3.67 1.95 -6.76
C MET A 247 3.06 1.37 -8.04
N GLY A 248 2.82 2.19 -9.07
CA GLY A 248 2.18 1.72 -10.30
C GLY A 248 1.78 2.86 -11.23
N GLY A 249 1.53 2.57 -12.52
CA GLY A 249 1.11 3.62 -13.47
C GLY A 249 -0.27 4.21 -13.17
N SER A 250 -1.15 3.45 -12.53
CA SER A 250 -2.46 3.92 -12.05
C SER A 250 -2.45 4.49 -10.61
N VAL A 251 -1.29 4.55 -9.95
CA VAL A 251 -1.19 5.07 -8.57
C VAL A 251 -1.27 6.58 -8.55
N HIS A 252 -2.05 7.13 -7.62
CA HIS A 252 -2.02 8.53 -7.24
C HIS A 252 -0.93 8.73 -6.18
N GLY A 253 0.27 9.13 -6.60
CA GLY A 253 1.42 9.28 -5.73
C GLY A 253 1.31 10.43 -4.72
N GLY A 254 2.01 10.29 -3.60
CA GLY A 254 1.93 11.22 -2.47
C GLY A 254 2.13 10.55 -1.11
N LEU A 255 2.01 11.35 -0.04
CA LEU A 255 1.98 10.87 1.35
C LEU A 255 0.53 10.66 1.79
N PHE A 256 0.25 9.48 2.36
CA PHE A 256 -1.08 9.08 2.82
C PHE A 256 -1.01 8.49 4.22
N GLY A 257 -2.17 8.37 4.86
CA GLY A 257 -2.29 7.82 6.20
C GLY A 257 -1.93 8.84 7.28
N THR A 258 -1.37 8.35 8.38
CA THR A 258 -1.11 9.18 9.56
C THR A 258 0.41 9.33 9.75
N PRO A 259 0.96 10.56 9.65
CA PRO A 259 2.36 10.80 9.95
C PRO A 259 2.73 10.38 11.38
N PRO A 260 3.97 9.92 11.64
CA PRO A 260 4.38 9.48 12.96
C PRO A 260 4.32 10.62 13.97
N ARG A 261 3.91 10.29 15.21
CA ARG A 261 3.83 11.21 16.35
C ARG A 261 4.81 10.78 17.42
N LEU A 262 6.00 11.39 17.45
CA LEU A 262 7.09 10.99 18.35
C LEU A 262 6.88 11.49 19.80
N ASP A 263 5.95 12.41 19.98
CA ASP A 263 5.46 12.89 21.27
C ASP A 263 4.39 11.97 21.90
N ARG A 264 3.90 10.97 21.15
CA ARG A 264 2.82 10.08 21.57
C ARG A 264 3.09 8.64 21.12
N LEU A 265 4.03 8.00 21.79
CA LEU A 265 4.36 6.58 21.58
C LEU A 265 3.39 5.66 22.33
N ASP A 266 3.27 4.43 21.86
CA ASP A 266 2.54 3.37 22.57
C ASP A 266 3.29 2.89 23.83
N ALA A 267 2.67 2.00 24.60
CA ALA A 267 3.26 1.46 25.84
C ALA A 267 4.58 0.68 25.60
N GLY A 268 4.82 0.19 24.39
CA GLY A 268 6.05 -0.47 23.97
C GLY A 268 7.11 0.49 23.41
N GLY A 269 6.84 1.80 23.34
CA GLY A 269 7.71 2.78 22.71
C GLY A 269 7.67 2.75 21.18
N GLY A 270 6.67 2.07 20.60
CA GLY A 270 6.36 2.06 19.17
C GLY A 270 5.49 3.23 18.74
N LEU A 271 5.34 3.37 17.43
CA LEU A 271 4.36 4.27 16.85
C LEU A 271 2.95 3.69 17.01
N ALA A 272 2.01 4.53 17.44
CA ALA A 272 0.61 4.16 17.42
C ALA A 272 0.13 3.86 15.99
N VAL A 273 -0.75 2.87 15.86
CA VAL A 273 -1.39 2.52 14.58
C VAL A 273 -2.34 3.64 14.18
N GLY A 274 -2.13 4.20 13.00
CA GLY A 274 -3.01 5.22 12.40
C GLY A 274 -3.92 4.65 11.32
N ILE A 275 -3.48 3.59 10.63
CA ILE A 275 -4.18 2.94 9.54
C ILE A 275 -4.15 1.44 9.78
N ASP A 276 -5.32 0.81 9.81
CA ASP A 276 -5.41 -0.64 9.83
C ASP A 276 -4.90 -1.21 8.49
N PHE A 277 -3.98 -2.18 8.55
CA PHE A 277 -3.34 -2.74 7.36
C PHE A 277 -4.33 -3.36 6.36
N ARG A 278 -5.48 -3.84 6.82
CA ARG A 278 -6.50 -4.46 5.95
C ARG A 278 -7.13 -3.44 4.99
N ARG A 279 -6.95 -2.13 5.24
CA ARG A 279 -7.27 -1.08 4.26
C ARG A 279 -6.39 -1.14 3.01
N LEU A 280 -5.13 -1.57 3.13
CA LEU A 280 -4.28 -1.85 1.96
C LEU A 280 -4.93 -2.97 1.13
N TYR A 281 -5.38 -4.03 1.78
CA TYR A 281 -5.99 -5.18 1.09
C TYR A 281 -7.33 -4.83 0.48
N ALA A 282 -8.18 -4.06 1.16
CA ALA A 282 -9.43 -3.57 0.59
C ALA A 282 -9.19 -2.73 -0.67
N THR A 283 -8.15 -1.90 -0.66
CA THR A 283 -7.73 -1.12 -1.84
C THR A 283 -7.38 -2.03 -3.00
N VAL A 284 -6.56 -3.05 -2.77
CA VAL A 284 -6.15 -4.00 -3.80
C VAL A 284 -7.33 -4.86 -4.29
N LEU A 285 -8.18 -5.36 -3.38
CA LEU A 285 -9.35 -6.18 -3.70
C LEU A 285 -10.33 -5.46 -4.63
N GLY A 286 -10.64 -4.20 -4.34
CA GLY A 286 -11.48 -3.37 -5.19
C GLY A 286 -10.82 -3.05 -6.54
N ALA A 287 -9.55 -2.64 -6.52
CA ALA A 287 -8.86 -2.16 -7.71
C ALA A 287 -8.48 -3.25 -8.71
N CYS A 288 -7.96 -4.37 -8.21
CA CYS A 288 -7.49 -5.47 -9.03
C CYS A 288 -8.63 -6.41 -9.44
N TRP A 289 -9.61 -6.63 -8.55
CA TRP A 289 -10.60 -7.70 -8.76
C TRP A 289 -12.06 -7.24 -8.74
N ARG A 290 -12.35 -5.98 -8.38
CA ARG A 290 -13.73 -5.45 -8.22
C ARG A 290 -14.56 -6.30 -7.23
N ILE A 291 -13.89 -6.90 -6.25
CA ILE A 291 -14.52 -7.70 -5.19
C ILE A 291 -14.90 -6.77 -4.03
N ASP A 292 -16.08 -6.99 -3.44
CA ASP A 292 -16.41 -6.40 -2.15
C ASP A 292 -15.44 -6.95 -1.09
N SER A 293 -14.56 -6.10 -0.57
CA SER A 293 -13.54 -6.52 0.38
C SER A 293 -14.12 -7.21 1.61
N ALA A 294 -15.36 -6.89 2.00
CA ALA A 294 -16.00 -7.51 3.15
C ALA A 294 -16.18 -9.04 2.99
N SER A 295 -16.39 -9.55 1.77
CA SER A 295 -16.54 -10.98 1.53
C SER A 295 -15.24 -11.77 1.70
N VAL A 296 -14.08 -11.10 1.60
CA VAL A 296 -12.75 -11.69 1.73
C VAL A 296 -12.12 -11.41 3.10
N LEU A 297 -12.32 -10.21 3.63
CA LEU A 297 -11.72 -9.74 4.88
C LEU A 297 -12.61 -9.97 6.11
N GLY A 298 -13.83 -10.48 5.91
CA GLY A 298 -14.81 -10.72 6.99
C GLY A 298 -15.52 -9.47 7.50
N GLN A 299 -15.01 -8.27 7.18
CA GLN A 299 -15.64 -6.99 7.47
C GLN A 299 -15.20 -5.91 6.47
N ARG A 300 -15.93 -4.79 6.46
CA ARG A 300 -15.62 -3.67 5.58
C ARG A 300 -14.45 -2.84 6.11
N PHE A 301 -13.50 -2.55 5.24
CA PHE A 301 -12.43 -1.59 5.45
C PHE A 301 -12.46 -0.57 4.33
N GLU A 302 -12.44 0.72 4.68
CA GLU A 302 -12.45 1.78 3.67
C GLU A 302 -11.15 1.76 2.84
N PRO A 303 -11.23 1.60 1.51
CA PRO A 303 -10.07 1.70 0.62
C PRO A 303 -9.30 3.01 0.80
N LEU A 304 -8.02 2.98 0.45
CA LEU A 304 -7.15 4.15 0.47
C LEU A 304 -7.29 4.92 -0.86
N PRO A 305 -7.28 6.27 -0.83
CA PRO A 305 -7.40 7.10 -2.03
C PRO A 305 -6.07 7.21 -2.79
N VAL A 306 -5.41 6.09 -3.04
CA VAL A 306 -4.04 6.01 -3.61
C VAL A 306 -4.04 5.58 -5.08
N LEU A 307 -5.21 5.46 -5.70
CA LEU A 307 -5.37 5.08 -7.10
C LEU A 307 -6.13 6.17 -7.86
N ARG A 308 -5.75 6.36 -9.13
CA ARG A 308 -6.44 7.23 -10.08
C ARG A 308 -7.63 6.46 -10.63
N VAL A 309 -8.73 6.40 -9.88
CA VAL A 309 -10.00 5.75 -10.26
C VAL A 309 -11.11 6.78 -10.39
#